data_AF-A0A3M1D2Q6-F1
#
_entry.id   AF-A0A3M1D2Q6-F1
#
_cell.length_a   1.000
_cell.length_b   1.000
_cell.length_c   1.000
_cell.angle_alpha   90.00
_cell.angle_beta   90.00
_cell.angle_gamma   90.00
#
_symmetry.space_group_name_H-M   'P 1'
#
loop_
_entity.id
_entity.type
_entity.pdbx_description
1 polymer ?
#
loop_
_entity_poly.entity_id
_entity_poly.type
_entity_poly.pdbx_seq_one_letter_code
_entity_poly.pdbx_strand_id
1 'polypeptide(L)'
;MKRSVRPIILSLAMGLTTLGVSCGDKGDGGEAADGGAADGGTPDGGMPDGGAADGGAADGGAPDGGATEESDCSDGDDDDGDGLIDCDDPDCEGVDACIEQDCTDGDDDDGDGLTDCDDPDCLGNPWCPELDCDNGEDDDGDGYADCLDADCIDDPACATPESDCSDGLDDDGDGAIDCDDSDCARAEGCYEADCADGLDDDGDGAIDCDDLDCFGEDACVEHVCDDGLDDDGDGGIDCLDVDCWTSKPCLLECADASVGAVAEGLLATGSTADADDSFTDLDTCGTAGGPDVGFVWEAPADGCYVVDTDGSDFDTVLRVYESCRTDEVACDDDGGSDGSDSTLTITGRAGELALLVVDGATKRDSGDYQLNIAPYVFPYDLDIGSVTGTAAAVGDLDGLEDLTWDPLPSCAAYTEHDDILLWTAPSTGTWTFDLGESEFDTVLAIIAVGDRCPEELACNDDEDRDAEIYTSIATVELEAGQQVLVWIGNFWGEELGDWQLDIRVE
;
A
#
# COMPACT_ATOMS: atom_id res chain seq x y z
N MET A 1 59.06 42.18 5.68
CA MET A 1 58.98 43.64 5.43
C MET A 1 57.52 44.07 5.53
N LYS A 2 57.20 45.30 5.98
CA LYS A 2 55.80 45.75 6.19
C LYS A 2 55.14 46.29 4.91
N ARG A 3 53.86 45.96 4.71
CA ARG A 3 52.77 46.62 3.94
C ARG A 3 51.65 45.55 3.84
N SER A 4 50.54 45.56 4.58
CA SER A 4 49.69 46.64 5.11
C SER A 4 49.14 47.55 4.01
N VAL A 5 47.95 47.18 3.52
CA VAL A 5 47.03 48.00 2.73
C VAL A 5 45.60 47.74 3.25
N ARG A 6 45.04 48.72 3.97
CA ARG A 6 43.60 49.04 4.03
C ARG A 6 43.43 50.29 3.14
N PRO A 7 42.32 50.53 2.43
CA PRO A 7 41.01 50.91 3.00
C PRO A 7 39.86 50.11 2.33
N ILE A 8 38.55 50.37 2.44
CA ILE A 8 37.75 51.52 2.93
C ILE A 8 36.59 51.00 3.81
N ILE A 9 36.10 51.82 4.75
CA ILE A 9 34.76 51.66 5.36
C ILE A 9 33.86 52.72 4.73
N LEU A 10 32.72 52.32 4.15
CA LEU A 10 31.69 53.24 3.69
C LEU A 10 30.43 53.06 4.53
N SER A 11 30.32 53.81 5.62
CA SER A 11 29.07 53.93 6.37
C SER A 11 28.09 54.79 5.55
N LEU A 12 26.97 54.21 5.14
CA LEU A 12 25.78 54.98 4.77
C LEU A 12 24.72 54.79 5.85
N ALA A 13 24.29 55.89 6.44
CA ALA A 13 23.22 55.93 7.42
C ALA A 13 22.10 56.84 6.91
N MET A 14 20.90 56.67 7.50
CA MET A 14 19.64 57.41 7.30
C MET A 14 18.70 56.84 6.24
N GLY A 15 17.47 56.51 6.68
CA GLY A 15 16.38 56.09 5.81
C GLY A 15 15.07 55.67 6.50
N LEU A 16 14.85 55.98 7.79
CA LEU A 16 13.60 55.60 8.46
C LEU A 16 12.44 56.51 8.01
N THR A 17 11.57 56.02 7.14
CA THR A 17 10.30 56.66 6.79
C THR A 17 9.15 55.66 6.85
N THR A 18 8.37 55.74 7.92
CA THR A 18 7.07 55.06 8.05
C THR A 18 6.05 55.71 7.12
N LEU A 19 5.44 54.90 6.24
CA LEU A 19 4.27 55.28 5.45
C LEU A 19 3.22 54.19 5.63
N GLY A 20 2.41 54.32 6.68
CA GLY A 20 1.16 53.59 6.77
C GLY A 20 0.16 54.19 5.78
N VAL A 21 -0.40 53.37 4.90
CA VAL A 21 -1.53 53.73 4.05
C VAL A 21 -2.72 52.89 4.49
N SER A 22 -3.67 53.54 5.17
CA SER A 22 -4.98 52.95 5.41
C SER A 22 -5.77 52.89 4.10
N CYS A 23 -6.34 51.74 3.76
CA CYS A 23 -7.43 51.71 2.80
C CYS A 23 -8.77 51.84 3.54
N GLY A 24 -9.65 52.71 3.06
CA GLY A 24 -10.94 52.95 3.67
C GLY A 24 -11.91 53.70 2.76
N ASP A 25 -12.96 52.96 2.38
CA ASP A 25 -14.35 53.43 2.19
C ASP A 25 -14.86 53.88 0.79
N LYS A 26 -15.89 53.12 0.33
CA LYS A 26 -17.05 53.44 -0.56
C LYS A 26 -16.94 53.64 -2.10
N GLY A 27 -17.84 52.97 -2.84
CA GLY A 27 -18.25 53.44 -4.18
C GLY A 27 -19.16 52.64 -5.15
N ASP A 28 -20.14 51.82 -4.71
CA ASP A 28 -21.40 51.39 -5.43
C ASP A 28 -21.45 50.63 -6.80
N GLY A 29 -22.32 49.60 -6.82
CA GLY A 29 -22.98 48.93 -7.99
C GLY A 29 -22.62 47.43 -8.10
N GLY A 30 -23.47 46.41 -7.89
CA GLY A 30 -24.90 46.17 -8.20
C GLY A 30 -24.95 44.98 -9.19
N GLU A 31 -25.73 43.90 -9.08
CA GLU A 31 -27.03 43.62 -8.39
C GLU A 31 -27.19 42.11 -8.00
N ALA A 32 -28.01 41.84 -6.96
CA ALA A 32 -28.89 40.66 -6.72
C ALA A 32 -28.35 39.19 -6.76
N ALA A 33 -28.83 38.22 -5.95
CA ALA A 33 -29.66 38.27 -4.73
C ALA A 33 -29.56 36.95 -3.91
N ASP A 34 -29.21 37.11 -2.62
CA ASP A 34 -29.90 36.59 -1.42
C ASP A 34 -30.33 35.11 -1.33
N GLY A 35 -29.51 34.30 -0.66
CA GLY A 35 -29.87 33.00 -0.10
C GLY A 35 -29.56 32.96 1.39
N GLY A 36 -30.59 32.99 2.25
CA GLY A 36 -30.45 32.97 3.71
C GLY A 36 -31.31 31.87 4.34
N ALA A 37 -30.67 30.91 5.00
CA ALA A 37 -31.34 29.85 5.74
C ALA A 37 -31.79 30.32 7.15
N ALA A 38 -32.95 29.84 7.60
CA ALA A 38 -33.34 29.82 9.02
C ALA A 38 -34.47 28.81 9.30
N ASP A 39 -34.15 27.82 10.12
CA ASP A 39 -34.90 27.29 11.27
C ASP A 39 -36.43 27.08 11.15
N GLY A 40 -36.88 25.82 11.18
CA GLY A 40 -38.31 25.46 11.29
C GLY A 40 -38.57 24.17 12.06
N GLY A 41 -39.06 24.28 13.30
CA GLY A 41 -39.54 23.15 14.10
C GLY A 41 -41.04 22.88 13.93
N THR A 42 -41.45 21.62 14.13
CA THR A 42 -42.86 21.15 14.14
C THR A 42 -43.62 21.64 15.40
N PRO A 43 -44.96 21.82 15.38
CA PRO A 43 -45.89 20.68 15.63
C PRO A 43 -47.33 20.77 15.02
N ASP A 44 -48.03 19.62 15.08
CA ASP A 44 -49.48 19.38 15.27
C ASP A 44 -50.59 20.15 14.51
N GLY A 45 -51.44 19.39 13.78
CA GLY A 45 -52.79 19.08 14.27
C GLY A 45 -54.03 19.92 13.87
N GLY A 46 -54.72 19.51 12.79
CA GLY A 46 -56.13 19.07 12.84
C GLY A 46 -57.35 20.04 12.75
N MET A 47 -58.10 19.95 11.63
CA MET A 47 -59.59 20.05 11.49
C MET A 47 -60.30 21.38 11.88
N PRO A 48 -61.64 21.60 11.71
CA PRO A 48 -62.73 20.78 11.12
C PRO A 48 -63.68 21.50 10.13
N ASP A 49 -64.68 20.77 9.59
CA ASP A 49 -66.14 21.10 9.60
C ASP A 49 -66.90 20.04 8.76
N GLY A 50 -68.09 19.51 9.11
CA GLY A 50 -68.94 19.73 10.28
C GLY A 50 -70.43 19.44 9.95
N GLY A 51 -70.97 18.28 10.35
CA GLY A 51 -72.38 17.90 10.12
C GLY A 51 -72.82 16.77 11.07
N ALA A 52 -73.90 16.97 11.83
CA ALA A 52 -74.08 16.30 13.13
C ALA A 52 -75.29 15.34 13.25
N ALA A 53 -75.05 14.23 13.98
CA ALA A 53 -75.94 13.48 14.90
C ALA A 53 -77.30 12.91 14.36
N ASP A 54 -77.93 11.88 14.95
CA ASP A 54 -77.78 11.16 16.24
C ASP A 54 -78.38 9.73 16.13
N GLY A 55 -78.02 8.80 17.03
CA GLY A 55 -78.71 7.51 17.24
C GLY A 55 -77.79 6.29 17.32
N GLY A 56 -77.61 5.70 18.50
CA GLY A 56 -76.58 4.67 18.75
C GLY A 56 -77.05 3.29 19.24
N ALA A 57 -76.05 2.39 19.32
CA ALA A 57 -75.93 1.16 20.14
C ALA A 57 -77.01 0.06 20.07
N ALA A 58 -76.64 -1.16 19.65
CA ALA A 58 -76.20 -2.25 20.55
C ALA A 58 -75.98 -3.60 19.82
N ASP A 59 -75.17 -4.47 20.44
CA ASP A 59 -74.64 -5.76 19.99
C ASP A 59 -75.60 -6.82 19.39
N GLY A 60 -75.06 -7.60 18.45
CA GLY A 60 -74.98 -9.07 18.63
C GLY A 60 -75.66 -9.98 17.60
N GLY A 61 -74.86 -10.84 16.95
CA GLY A 61 -75.30 -12.17 16.45
C GLY A 61 -75.08 -12.50 14.97
N ALA A 62 -74.02 -13.29 14.69
CA ALA A 62 -74.04 -14.35 13.66
C ALA A 62 -74.66 -15.64 14.29
N PRO A 63 -74.96 -16.75 13.56
CA PRO A 63 -74.66 -17.14 12.17
C PRO A 63 -75.95 -17.47 11.36
N ASP A 64 -76.03 -18.18 10.21
CA ASP A 64 -75.25 -19.32 9.69
C ASP A 64 -75.55 -19.65 8.19
N GLY A 65 -74.55 -20.17 7.47
CA GLY A 65 -74.63 -20.98 6.23
C GLY A 65 -74.92 -20.28 4.88
N GLY A 66 -74.13 -20.47 3.81
CA GLY A 66 -72.86 -21.19 3.68
C GLY A 66 -72.51 -21.46 2.20
N ALA A 67 -71.23 -21.32 1.86
CA ALA A 67 -70.52 -21.93 0.75
C ALA A 67 -69.38 -22.77 1.38
N THR A 68 -68.76 -23.69 0.66
CA THR A 68 -67.79 -24.65 1.20
C THR A 68 -66.63 -24.70 0.25
N GLU A 69 -65.41 -24.40 0.75
CA GLU A 69 -64.18 -24.43 -0.04
C GLU A 69 -64.13 -25.61 -1.01
N GLU A 70 -63.65 -25.34 -2.23
CA GLU A 70 -63.46 -26.33 -3.28
C GLU A 70 -62.68 -27.55 -2.74
N SER A 71 -63.13 -28.74 -3.13
CA SER A 71 -62.89 -30.00 -2.43
C SER A 71 -61.97 -30.94 -3.21
N ASP A 72 -61.89 -30.80 -4.54
CA ASP A 72 -60.90 -31.47 -5.40
C ASP A 72 -60.50 -30.57 -6.58
N CYS A 73 -59.44 -29.78 -6.40
CA CYS A 73 -58.95 -28.77 -7.34
C CYS A 73 -58.30 -29.34 -8.62
N SER A 74 -58.76 -30.48 -9.14
CA SER A 74 -58.15 -31.19 -10.29
C SER A 74 -59.11 -32.14 -11.03
N ASP A 75 -60.40 -32.05 -10.76
CA ASP A 75 -61.41 -33.07 -11.11
C ASP A 75 -62.35 -32.62 -12.27
N GLY A 76 -62.42 -31.32 -12.55
CA GLY A 76 -63.17 -30.74 -13.67
C GLY A 76 -64.62 -30.35 -13.35
N ASP A 77 -65.07 -30.48 -12.09
CA ASP A 77 -66.38 -30.04 -11.61
C ASP A 77 -66.28 -28.80 -10.67
N ASP A 78 -67.42 -28.21 -10.33
CA ASP A 78 -67.63 -27.04 -9.45
C ASP A 78 -68.32 -27.57 -8.17
N ASP A 79 -67.52 -27.92 -7.16
CA ASP A 79 -67.92 -28.71 -5.97
C ASP A 79 -68.45 -27.77 -4.87
N ASP A 80 -67.93 -26.54 -4.81
CA ASP A 80 -68.44 -25.39 -4.01
C ASP A 80 -69.80 -24.86 -4.52
N GLY A 81 -69.91 -24.60 -5.84
CA GLY A 81 -71.11 -24.08 -6.50
C GLY A 81 -71.11 -22.57 -6.80
N ASP A 82 -69.97 -21.90 -6.68
CA ASP A 82 -69.70 -20.49 -6.99
C ASP A 82 -69.71 -20.21 -8.52
N GLY A 83 -69.18 -21.17 -9.30
CA GLY A 83 -69.14 -21.13 -10.77
C GLY A 83 -67.76 -20.98 -11.39
N LEU A 84 -66.69 -21.08 -10.58
CA LEU A 84 -65.32 -21.38 -10.99
C LEU A 84 -65.08 -22.91 -10.88
N ILE A 85 -63.95 -23.41 -11.37
CA ILE A 85 -63.58 -24.85 -11.36
C ILE A 85 -62.08 -24.99 -11.14
N ASP A 86 -61.66 -26.04 -10.44
CA ASP A 86 -60.23 -26.39 -10.26
C ASP A 86 -59.36 -25.16 -9.92
N CYS A 87 -58.22 -24.98 -10.60
CA CYS A 87 -57.27 -23.89 -10.37
C CYS A 87 -57.76 -22.49 -10.80
N ASP A 88 -58.87 -22.39 -11.56
CA ASP A 88 -59.56 -21.13 -11.84
C ASP A 88 -60.32 -20.61 -10.57
N ASP A 89 -60.47 -21.44 -9.52
CA ASP A 89 -61.14 -21.10 -8.26
C ASP A 89 -60.16 -20.52 -7.20
N PRO A 90 -60.42 -19.32 -6.62
CA PRO A 90 -59.62 -18.75 -5.54
C PRO A 90 -59.50 -19.60 -4.26
N ASP A 91 -60.45 -20.51 -4.00
CA ASP A 91 -60.34 -21.43 -2.85
C ASP A 91 -59.31 -22.56 -3.11
N CYS A 92 -58.80 -22.68 -4.35
CA CYS A 92 -57.68 -23.53 -4.78
C CYS A 92 -56.32 -22.79 -4.87
N GLU A 93 -56.19 -21.54 -4.39
CA GLU A 93 -54.92 -20.80 -4.39
C GLU A 93 -53.84 -21.53 -3.56
N GLY A 94 -52.83 -22.10 -4.23
CA GLY A 94 -51.63 -22.69 -3.61
C GLY A 94 -51.78 -24.14 -3.11
N VAL A 95 -52.64 -24.97 -3.70
CA VAL A 95 -52.60 -26.44 -3.54
C VAL A 95 -51.61 -27.09 -4.52
N ASP A 96 -50.97 -28.18 -4.10
CA ASP A 96 -49.97 -28.97 -4.86
C ASP A 96 -50.41 -29.45 -6.27
N ALA A 97 -51.67 -29.28 -6.67
CA ALA A 97 -52.23 -29.66 -7.98
C ALA A 97 -52.49 -28.45 -8.91
N CYS A 98 -52.21 -27.23 -8.43
CA CYS A 98 -52.35 -25.95 -9.13
C CYS A 98 -51.04 -25.16 -9.04
N ILE A 99 -49.91 -25.87 -9.20
CA ILE A 99 -48.54 -25.36 -9.19
C ILE A 99 -47.70 -26.33 -10.02
N GLU A 100 -47.07 -25.84 -11.09
CA GLU A 100 -46.14 -26.63 -11.90
C GLU A 100 -44.92 -27.10 -11.08
N GLN A 101 -44.69 -28.42 -10.98
CA GLN A 101 -43.66 -28.98 -10.08
C GLN A 101 -42.36 -29.44 -10.76
N ASP A 102 -42.37 -29.74 -12.06
CA ASP A 102 -41.17 -30.12 -12.83
C ASP A 102 -41.06 -29.29 -14.11
N CYS A 103 -40.53 -28.06 -13.96
CA CYS A 103 -40.32 -27.07 -15.01
C CYS A 103 -39.30 -27.47 -16.12
N THR A 104 -39.10 -28.78 -16.37
CA THR A 104 -38.12 -29.31 -17.33
C THR A 104 -38.54 -30.58 -18.08
N ASP A 105 -39.76 -31.07 -17.85
CA ASP A 105 -40.23 -32.38 -18.25
C ASP A 105 -41.10 -32.37 -19.54
N GLY A 106 -41.68 -31.22 -19.87
CA GLY A 106 -42.44 -30.93 -21.09
C GLY A 106 -43.88 -31.45 -21.11
N ASP A 107 -44.41 -31.89 -19.98
CA ASP A 107 -45.84 -31.98 -19.73
C ASP A 107 -46.37 -30.66 -19.08
N ASP A 108 -47.64 -30.65 -18.69
CA ASP A 108 -48.46 -29.53 -18.18
C ASP A 108 -49.09 -30.11 -16.90
N ASP A 109 -48.35 -30.04 -15.79
CA ASP A 109 -48.61 -30.79 -14.55
C ASP A 109 -49.78 -30.17 -13.74
N ASP A 110 -50.00 -28.85 -13.85
CA ASP A 110 -51.15 -28.15 -13.25
C ASP A 110 -52.36 -27.93 -14.18
N GLY A 111 -52.19 -27.96 -15.51
CA GLY A 111 -53.28 -27.95 -16.48
C GLY A 111 -53.74 -26.57 -16.98
N ASP A 112 -53.02 -25.50 -16.64
CA ASP A 112 -53.20 -24.13 -17.16
C ASP A 112 -53.09 -24.06 -18.71
N GLY A 113 -52.21 -24.88 -19.28
CA GLY A 113 -51.94 -24.96 -20.72
C GLY A 113 -50.64 -24.28 -21.18
N LEU A 114 -49.83 -23.81 -20.24
CA LEU A 114 -48.39 -23.54 -20.38
C LEU A 114 -47.59 -24.79 -19.96
N THR A 115 -46.25 -24.75 -20.10
CA THR A 115 -45.37 -25.92 -19.87
C THR A 115 -43.94 -25.46 -19.60
N ASP A 116 -43.22 -26.11 -18.68
CA ASP A 116 -41.82 -25.81 -18.37
C ASP A 116 -41.58 -24.30 -18.09
N CYS A 117 -40.50 -23.72 -18.62
CA CYS A 117 -40.13 -22.32 -18.47
C CYS A 117 -41.07 -21.32 -19.18
N ASP A 118 -41.99 -21.78 -20.04
CA ASP A 118 -43.06 -20.91 -20.59
C ASP A 118 -44.15 -20.61 -19.52
N ASP A 119 -44.07 -21.26 -18.35
CA ASP A 119 -45.04 -21.17 -17.25
C ASP A 119 -44.66 -20.13 -16.15
N PRO A 120 -45.53 -19.17 -15.78
CA PRO A 120 -45.30 -18.22 -14.70
C PRO A 120 -45.05 -18.83 -13.31
N ASP A 121 -45.54 -20.03 -13.01
CA ASP A 121 -45.29 -20.69 -11.72
C ASP A 121 -43.86 -21.27 -11.64
N CYS A 122 -43.16 -21.33 -12.77
CA CYS A 122 -41.74 -21.66 -12.87
C CYS A 122 -40.79 -20.45 -12.71
N LEU A 123 -41.30 -19.23 -12.52
CA LEU A 123 -40.48 -18.01 -12.33
C LEU A 123 -39.48 -18.14 -11.16
N GLY A 124 -38.21 -17.89 -11.44
CA GLY A 124 -37.11 -18.03 -10.48
C GLY A 124 -36.71 -19.47 -10.16
N ASN A 125 -37.11 -20.46 -10.99
CA ASN A 125 -36.63 -21.83 -10.89
C ASN A 125 -35.19 -21.94 -11.46
N PRO A 126 -34.19 -22.44 -10.69
CA PRO A 126 -32.79 -22.58 -11.13
C PRO A 126 -32.50 -23.54 -12.31
N TRP A 127 -33.52 -23.95 -13.05
CA TRP A 127 -33.43 -24.81 -14.24
C TRP A 127 -33.88 -24.12 -15.54
N CYS A 128 -34.30 -22.85 -15.46
CA CYS A 128 -34.69 -21.99 -16.59
C CYS A 128 -33.80 -20.73 -16.66
N PRO A 129 -32.52 -20.83 -17.05
CA PRO A 129 -31.65 -19.67 -17.24
C PRO A 129 -31.88 -18.98 -18.60
N GLU A 130 -31.59 -17.69 -18.70
CA GLU A 130 -31.51 -16.97 -19.99
C GLU A 130 -30.39 -17.57 -20.87
N LEU A 131 -30.64 -17.72 -22.18
CA LEU A 131 -29.78 -18.49 -23.10
C LEU A 131 -29.58 -17.87 -24.50
N ASP A 132 -30.21 -16.74 -24.83
CA ASP A 132 -30.16 -16.10 -26.16
C ASP A 132 -29.91 -14.59 -26.01
N CYS A 133 -28.78 -14.26 -25.36
CA CYS A 133 -28.36 -12.95 -24.87
C CYS A 133 -28.09 -11.85 -25.92
N ASP A 134 -28.70 -11.92 -27.11
CA ASP A 134 -28.61 -10.88 -28.17
C ASP A 134 -29.94 -10.58 -28.88
N ASN A 135 -31.07 -11.05 -28.34
CA ASN A 135 -32.36 -11.10 -29.02
C ASN A 135 -33.34 -9.95 -28.65
N GLY A 136 -33.16 -9.29 -27.51
CA GLY A 136 -34.00 -8.18 -27.04
C GLY A 136 -35.31 -8.57 -26.35
N GLU A 137 -35.45 -9.82 -25.90
CA GLU A 137 -36.58 -10.37 -25.16
C GLU A 137 -36.09 -10.94 -23.79
N ASP A 138 -36.94 -10.84 -22.77
CA ASP A 138 -36.73 -11.33 -21.40
C ASP A 138 -37.18 -12.80 -21.38
N ASP A 139 -36.23 -13.71 -21.67
CA ASP A 139 -36.51 -15.12 -22.00
C ASP A 139 -36.78 -16.01 -20.76
N ASP A 140 -36.42 -15.58 -19.55
CA ASP A 140 -36.70 -16.28 -18.29
C ASP A 140 -37.76 -15.58 -17.40
N GLY A 141 -38.12 -14.33 -17.70
CA GLY A 141 -39.20 -13.56 -17.09
C GLY A 141 -38.83 -12.84 -15.79
N ASP A 142 -37.56 -12.75 -15.41
CA ASP A 142 -37.09 -12.10 -14.18
C ASP A 142 -37.24 -10.55 -14.22
N GLY A 143 -37.20 -9.96 -15.42
CA GLY A 143 -37.32 -8.52 -15.66
C GLY A 143 -36.06 -7.80 -16.16
N TYR A 144 -34.94 -8.51 -16.31
CA TYR A 144 -33.80 -8.10 -17.15
C TYR A 144 -33.87 -8.80 -18.53
N ALA A 145 -32.89 -8.54 -19.41
CA ALA A 145 -32.84 -9.11 -20.76
C ALA A 145 -31.45 -8.88 -21.38
N ASP A 146 -31.01 -9.79 -22.24
CA ASP A 146 -29.70 -9.77 -22.88
C ASP A 146 -28.55 -9.59 -21.85
N CYS A 147 -27.54 -8.78 -22.17
CA CYS A 147 -26.37 -8.52 -21.31
C CYS A 147 -26.69 -7.79 -19.98
N LEU A 148 -27.90 -7.26 -19.82
CA LEU A 148 -28.34 -6.71 -18.55
C LEU A 148 -28.81 -7.79 -17.57
N ASP A 149 -28.99 -9.03 -18.04
CA ASP A 149 -29.30 -10.18 -17.20
C ASP A 149 -28.04 -10.87 -16.62
N ALA A 150 -28.18 -11.41 -15.41
CA ALA A 150 -27.08 -12.00 -14.65
C ALA A 150 -26.65 -13.39 -15.17
N ASP A 151 -27.53 -14.14 -15.83
CA ASP A 151 -27.21 -15.45 -16.43
C ASP A 151 -26.44 -15.29 -17.77
N CYS A 152 -26.48 -14.10 -18.38
CA CYS A 152 -25.76 -13.75 -19.61
C CYS A 152 -24.31 -13.25 -19.42
N ILE A 153 -23.84 -13.09 -18.17
CA ILE A 153 -22.53 -12.47 -17.82
C ILE A 153 -21.28 -13.16 -18.41
N ASP A 154 -21.38 -14.43 -18.82
CA ASP A 154 -20.28 -15.21 -19.44
C ASP A 154 -20.49 -15.42 -20.96
N ASP A 155 -21.54 -14.85 -21.59
CA ASP A 155 -21.83 -15.07 -23.01
C ASP A 155 -20.92 -14.23 -23.94
N PRO A 156 -20.39 -14.81 -25.03
CA PRO A 156 -19.58 -14.08 -26.02
C PRO A 156 -20.24 -12.88 -26.71
N ALA A 157 -21.57 -12.71 -26.63
CA ALA A 157 -22.28 -11.52 -27.07
C ALA A 157 -21.97 -10.30 -26.17
N CYS A 158 -21.85 -10.52 -24.86
CA CYS A 158 -21.65 -9.53 -23.80
C CYS A 158 -20.17 -9.40 -23.39
N ALA A 159 -19.25 -9.78 -24.29
CA ALA A 159 -17.83 -9.93 -23.99
C ALA A 159 -16.92 -9.41 -25.13
N THR A 160 -17.39 -8.40 -25.85
CA THR A 160 -16.58 -7.61 -26.79
C THR A 160 -16.25 -6.28 -26.14
N PRO A 161 -15.01 -5.80 -26.09
CA PRO A 161 -14.73 -4.48 -25.52
C PRO A 161 -15.37 -3.35 -26.35
N GLU A 162 -15.87 -2.33 -25.67
CA GLU A 162 -16.52 -1.13 -26.22
C GLU A 162 -15.74 -0.57 -27.44
N SER A 163 -16.48 -0.27 -28.52
CA SER A 163 -15.89 -0.11 -29.86
C SER A 163 -15.74 1.33 -30.35
N ASP A 164 -16.49 2.28 -29.76
CA ASP A 164 -16.38 3.72 -29.99
C ASP A 164 -16.66 4.51 -28.68
N CYS A 165 -15.61 4.69 -27.87
CA CYS A 165 -15.60 5.34 -26.55
C CYS A 165 -15.99 6.84 -26.53
N SER A 166 -16.79 7.34 -27.47
CA SER A 166 -17.08 8.78 -27.63
C SER A 166 -18.43 9.11 -28.28
N ASP A 167 -19.28 8.10 -28.41
CA ASP A 167 -20.49 8.07 -29.24
C ASP A 167 -21.77 8.21 -28.39
N GLY A 168 -21.70 7.93 -27.10
CA GLY A 168 -22.80 8.06 -26.13
C GLY A 168 -23.72 6.85 -26.06
N LEU A 169 -23.21 5.66 -26.40
CA LEU A 169 -23.91 4.39 -26.41
C LEU A 169 -23.10 3.33 -25.66
N ASP A 170 -23.82 2.40 -25.03
CA ASP A 170 -23.29 1.16 -24.47
C ASP A 170 -23.09 0.20 -25.66
N ASP A 171 -21.86 0.11 -26.17
CA ASP A 171 -21.54 -0.55 -27.44
C ASP A 171 -21.27 -2.06 -27.28
N ASP A 172 -21.22 -2.56 -26.03
CA ASP A 172 -21.02 -3.97 -25.68
C ASP A 172 -22.02 -4.59 -24.68
N GLY A 173 -22.83 -3.77 -23.99
CA GLY A 173 -23.96 -4.18 -23.17
C GLY A 173 -23.67 -4.35 -21.68
N ASP A 174 -22.48 -3.95 -21.21
CA ASP A 174 -22.04 -4.04 -19.81
C ASP A 174 -22.80 -3.08 -18.86
N GLY A 175 -23.35 -1.98 -19.40
CA GLY A 175 -24.10 -0.96 -18.68
C GLY A 175 -23.32 0.31 -18.36
N ALA A 176 -22.01 0.36 -18.62
CA ALA A 176 -21.24 1.59 -18.76
C ALA A 176 -21.35 2.19 -20.20
N ILE A 177 -20.79 3.39 -20.41
CA ILE A 177 -20.73 4.07 -21.71
C ILE A 177 -19.48 4.95 -21.80
N ASP A 178 -18.89 5.07 -22.98
CA ASP A 178 -17.77 5.97 -23.28
C ASP A 178 -16.66 5.91 -22.19
N CYS A 179 -16.23 7.05 -21.66
CA CYS A 179 -15.17 7.12 -20.65
C CYS A 179 -15.58 6.67 -19.23
N ASP A 180 -16.88 6.42 -18.98
CA ASP A 180 -17.33 5.76 -17.74
C ASP A 180 -17.09 4.24 -17.80
N ASP A 181 -16.72 3.68 -18.97
CA ASP A 181 -16.43 2.27 -19.22
C ASP A 181 -14.96 1.88 -18.93
N SER A 182 -14.78 0.69 -18.34
CA SER A 182 -13.46 0.16 -17.99
C SER A 182 -12.64 -0.35 -19.19
N ASP A 183 -13.28 -0.78 -20.27
CA ASP A 183 -12.61 -1.18 -21.51
C ASP A 183 -12.17 0.03 -22.35
N CYS A 184 -12.74 1.21 -22.10
CA CYS A 184 -12.37 2.49 -22.73
C CYS A 184 -11.37 3.36 -21.94
N ALA A 185 -10.90 2.90 -20.77
CA ALA A 185 -9.91 3.57 -19.90
C ALA A 185 -8.49 3.80 -20.50
N ARG A 186 -8.32 3.64 -21.82
CA ARG A 186 -7.13 4.02 -22.63
C ARG A 186 -7.47 4.48 -24.05
N ALA A 187 -8.69 4.96 -24.29
CA ALA A 187 -9.11 5.48 -25.59
C ALA A 187 -8.70 6.94 -25.78
N GLU A 188 -8.31 7.35 -27.00
CA GLU A 188 -7.93 8.74 -27.30
C GLU A 188 -9.13 9.68 -27.00
N GLY A 189 -9.09 10.42 -25.89
CA GLY A 189 -10.18 11.28 -25.40
C GLY A 189 -10.96 10.74 -24.19
N CYS A 190 -10.50 9.64 -23.57
CA CYS A 190 -10.95 9.12 -22.26
C CYS A 190 -9.78 8.88 -21.29
N TYR A 191 -8.67 9.58 -21.52
CA TYR A 191 -7.57 9.75 -20.60
C TYR A 191 -6.76 10.97 -21.06
N GLU A 192 -6.17 11.72 -20.13
CA GLU A 192 -5.31 12.86 -20.47
C GLU A 192 -4.05 12.38 -21.21
N ALA A 193 -3.82 12.90 -22.41
CA ALA A 193 -2.91 12.32 -23.39
C ALA A 193 -1.64 13.17 -23.64
N ASP A 194 -1.64 14.45 -23.29
CA ASP A 194 -0.48 15.35 -23.36
C ASP A 194 -0.43 16.23 -22.11
N CYS A 195 0.04 15.64 -21.01
CA CYS A 195 0.11 16.20 -19.65
C CYS A 195 0.91 17.51 -19.44
N ALA A 196 1.15 18.32 -20.48
CA ALA A 196 1.84 19.62 -20.42
C ALA A 196 1.42 20.58 -21.56
N ASP A 197 0.24 20.37 -22.17
CA ASP A 197 -0.26 21.09 -23.33
C ASP A 197 -1.18 22.29 -22.94
N GLY A 198 -1.78 22.27 -21.74
CA GLY A 198 -2.68 23.29 -21.23
C GLY A 198 -4.16 23.07 -21.58
N LEU A 199 -4.54 21.83 -21.86
CA LEU A 199 -5.90 21.38 -22.20
C LEU A 199 -6.40 20.30 -21.24
N ASP A 200 -7.65 19.93 -21.48
CA ASP A 200 -8.55 19.02 -20.77
C ASP A 200 -8.97 18.04 -21.87
N ASP A 201 -8.10 17.06 -22.18
CA ASP A 201 -8.24 16.20 -23.38
C ASP A 201 -9.29 15.09 -23.19
N ASP A 202 -9.60 14.71 -21.93
CA ASP A 202 -10.66 13.75 -21.59
C ASP A 202 -12.00 14.44 -21.22
N GLY A 203 -11.98 15.68 -20.74
CA GLY A 203 -13.17 16.46 -20.38
C GLY A 203 -13.64 16.33 -18.92
N ASP A 204 -12.86 15.70 -18.04
CA ASP A 204 -13.09 15.59 -16.59
C ASP A 204 -13.14 16.97 -15.89
N GLY A 205 -12.29 17.90 -16.37
CA GLY A 205 -12.16 19.26 -15.86
C GLY A 205 -10.95 19.52 -14.96
N ALA A 206 -10.10 18.52 -14.71
CA ALA A 206 -8.67 18.69 -14.50
C ALA A 206 -7.95 19.06 -15.82
N ILE A 207 -6.64 19.34 -15.74
CA ILE A 207 -5.76 19.62 -16.89
C ILE A 207 -4.34 19.22 -16.53
N ASP A 208 -3.54 18.78 -17.52
CA ASP A 208 -2.11 18.51 -17.36
C ASP A 208 -1.83 17.68 -16.06
N CYS A 209 -0.92 18.13 -15.21
CA CYS A 209 -0.53 17.47 -13.96
C CYS A 209 -1.48 17.69 -12.76
N ASP A 210 -2.52 18.53 -12.90
CA ASP A 210 -3.65 18.54 -11.96
C ASP A 210 -4.56 17.29 -12.17
N ASP A 211 -4.36 16.54 -13.25
CA ASP A 211 -5.11 15.33 -13.62
C ASP A 211 -4.56 14.03 -12.97
N LEU A 212 -5.47 13.10 -12.64
CA LEU A 212 -5.10 11.80 -12.09
C LEU A 212 -4.56 10.83 -13.14
N ASP A 213 -4.94 10.97 -14.40
CA ASP A 213 -4.47 10.11 -15.49
C ASP A 213 -3.02 10.42 -15.89
N CYS A 214 -2.53 11.62 -15.55
CA CYS A 214 -1.15 12.04 -15.69
C CYS A 214 -0.21 11.60 -14.54
N PHE A 215 -0.73 10.87 -13.54
CA PHE A 215 0.06 10.48 -12.36
C PHE A 215 1.27 9.61 -12.73
N GLY A 216 2.47 10.18 -12.60
CA GLY A 216 3.74 9.51 -12.84
C GLY A 216 4.22 9.50 -14.29
N GLU A 217 3.62 10.31 -15.18
CA GLU A 217 4.16 10.56 -16.52
C GLU A 217 5.41 11.47 -16.48
N ASP A 218 6.34 11.28 -17.42
CA ASP A 218 7.64 12.01 -17.50
C ASP A 218 7.48 13.55 -17.58
N ALA A 219 6.28 14.03 -17.92
CA ALA A 219 5.92 15.45 -18.01
C ALA A 219 5.54 16.07 -16.65
N CYS A 220 5.03 15.26 -15.72
CA CYS A 220 4.60 15.64 -14.37
C CYS A 220 5.66 15.28 -13.33
N VAL A 221 6.91 15.66 -13.64
CA VAL A 221 8.07 15.50 -12.77
C VAL A 221 8.98 16.70 -12.99
N GLU A 222 9.19 17.51 -11.95
CA GLU A 222 10.10 18.66 -12.02
C GLU A 222 11.56 18.23 -12.27
N HIS A 223 12.06 18.48 -13.49
CA HIS A 223 13.42 18.09 -13.92
C HIS A 223 14.49 19.15 -13.59
N VAL A 224 14.10 20.37 -13.16
CA VAL A 224 14.96 21.57 -13.02
C VAL A 224 14.76 22.30 -11.68
N CYS A 225 15.00 21.56 -10.59
CA CYS A 225 14.90 22.01 -9.20
C CYS A 225 15.82 23.18 -8.70
N ASP A 226 16.33 24.08 -9.56
CA ASP A 226 17.21 25.19 -9.16
C ASP A 226 17.07 26.51 -9.96
N ASP A 227 15.97 26.67 -10.68
CA ASP A 227 15.75 27.67 -11.72
C ASP A 227 14.80 28.82 -11.28
N GLY A 228 13.89 28.55 -10.34
CA GLY A 228 12.88 29.49 -9.84
C GLY A 228 11.56 29.46 -10.60
N LEU A 229 11.28 28.35 -11.28
CA LEU A 229 10.06 28.07 -12.03
C LEU A 229 9.35 26.81 -11.47
N ASP A 230 8.26 26.49 -12.14
CA ASP A 230 7.26 25.45 -11.93
C ASP A 230 7.18 24.85 -13.34
N ASP A 231 8.12 23.93 -13.66
CA ASP A 231 8.36 23.46 -15.04
C ASP A 231 7.44 22.26 -15.40
N ASP A 232 6.82 21.59 -14.42
CA ASP A 232 5.77 20.57 -14.60
C ASP A 232 4.33 21.11 -14.40
N GLY A 233 4.14 22.17 -13.61
CA GLY A 233 2.87 22.89 -13.49
C GLY A 233 1.99 22.50 -12.30
N ASP A 234 2.47 21.64 -11.40
CA ASP A 234 1.75 21.19 -10.19
C ASP A 234 1.54 22.33 -9.16
N GLY A 235 2.28 23.43 -9.30
CA GLY A 235 2.24 24.60 -8.41
C GLY A 235 3.32 24.61 -7.33
N GLY A 236 4.14 23.57 -7.26
CA GLY A 236 5.47 23.53 -6.67
C GLY A 236 6.46 24.44 -7.42
N ILE A 237 7.58 24.74 -6.76
CA ILE A 237 8.68 25.56 -7.32
C ILE A 237 9.97 25.13 -6.65
N ASP A 238 10.96 24.68 -7.44
CA ASP A 238 12.26 24.21 -6.95
C ASP A 238 12.09 23.28 -5.71
N CYS A 239 12.79 23.56 -4.61
CA CYS A 239 12.75 22.79 -3.37
C CYS A 239 11.49 22.99 -2.49
N LEU A 240 10.49 23.72 -2.98
CA LEU A 240 9.14 23.72 -2.39
C LEU A 240 8.23 22.70 -3.06
N ASP A 241 8.63 22.19 -4.23
CA ASP A 241 8.04 21.07 -4.94
C ASP A 241 8.35 19.74 -4.24
N VAL A 242 7.44 18.76 -4.32
CA VAL A 242 7.62 17.42 -3.74
C VAL A 242 8.57 16.55 -4.58
N ASP A 243 8.53 16.65 -5.90
CA ASP A 243 9.34 15.81 -6.79
C ASP A 243 10.81 16.23 -6.78
N CYS A 244 11.08 17.48 -6.37
CA CYS A 244 12.42 17.99 -6.13
C CYS A 244 13.08 17.59 -4.81
N TRP A 245 12.39 16.94 -3.87
CA TRP A 245 12.90 16.73 -2.50
C TRP A 245 14.20 15.92 -2.42
N THR A 246 14.39 14.96 -3.32
CA THR A 246 15.62 14.14 -3.41
C THR A 246 16.67 14.74 -4.36
N SER A 247 16.34 15.84 -5.03
CA SER A 247 17.21 16.45 -6.04
C SER A 247 18.50 17.02 -5.43
N LYS A 248 19.59 16.98 -6.21
CA LYS A 248 20.90 17.50 -5.76
C LYS A 248 20.87 18.97 -5.33
N PRO A 249 20.17 19.89 -6.01
CA PRO A 249 20.06 21.27 -5.56
C PRO A 249 19.40 21.41 -4.18
N CYS A 250 18.34 20.64 -3.93
CA CYS A 250 17.55 20.77 -2.71
C CYS A 250 18.23 20.14 -1.50
N LEU A 251 18.86 18.98 -1.66
CA LEU A 251 19.75 18.42 -0.63
C LEU A 251 20.93 19.36 -0.32
N LEU A 252 21.38 20.17 -1.29
CA LEU A 252 22.42 21.19 -1.09
C LEU A 252 21.94 22.48 -0.40
N GLU A 253 20.64 22.69 -0.21
CA GLU A 253 20.14 23.82 0.62
C GLU A 253 20.31 23.57 2.12
N CYS A 254 20.30 22.29 2.55
CA CYS A 254 20.47 21.88 3.94
C CYS A 254 21.84 21.24 4.24
N ALA A 255 22.62 20.82 3.25
CA ALA A 255 23.99 20.34 3.44
C ALA A 255 25.04 21.48 3.44
N ASP A 256 26.06 21.36 4.30
CA ASP A 256 27.24 22.23 4.29
C ASP A 256 28.16 21.96 3.09
N ALA A 257 28.15 20.73 2.58
CA ALA A 257 28.97 20.30 1.45
C ALA A 257 28.39 19.08 0.72
N SER A 258 28.88 18.83 -0.51
CA SER A 258 28.77 17.50 -1.12
C SER A 258 30.13 16.80 -1.08
N VAL A 259 30.12 15.53 -0.66
CA VAL A 259 31.30 14.64 -0.68
C VAL A 259 31.39 13.84 -1.99
N GLY A 260 30.28 13.71 -2.71
CA GLY A 260 30.18 13.03 -4.00
C GLY A 260 30.34 11.51 -3.92
N ALA A 261 30.57 10.88 -5.07
CA ALA A 261 30.57 9.43 -5.24
C ALA A 261 31.84 8.74 -4.71
N VAL A 262 31.96 8.66 -3.38
CA VAL A 262 33.04 7.97 -2.66
C VAL A 262 32.53 6.64 -2.11
N ALA A 263 33.20 5.54 -2.46
CA ALA A 263 32.81 4.18 -2.06
C ALA A 263 33.52 3.67 -0.79
N GLU A 264 34.70 4.19 -0.48
CA GLU A 264 35.54 3.72 0.63
C GLU A 264 36.45 4.82 1.20
N GLY A 265 36.63 4.81 2.53
CA GLY A 265 37.52 5.68 3.29
C GLY A 265 36.84 6.92 3.87
N LEU A 266 37.68 7.89 4.23
CA LEU A 266 37.30 9.14 4.89
C LEU A 266 36.53 10.07 3.91
N LEU A 267 35.24 10.30 4.19
CA LEU A 267 34.38 11.24 3.46
C LEU A 267 34.72 12.70 3.81
N ALA A 268 34.71 13.02 5.10
CA ALA A 268 34.84 14.38 5.59
C ALA A 268 35.53 14.46 6.96
N THR A 269 36.11 15.63 7.25
CA THR A 269 36.64 15.99 8.57
C THR A 269 36.46 17.48 8.80
N GLY A 270 36.13 17.87 10.02
CA GLY A 270 35.96 19.27 10.40
C GLY A 270 35.65 19.38 11.88
N SER A 271 34.90 20.40 12.27
CA SER A 271 34.38 20.51 13.62
C SER A 271 32.95 21.05 13.61
N THR A 272 32.09 20.50 14.46
CA THR A 272 30.72 20.97 14.72
C THR A 272 30.68 22.19 15.64
N ALA A 273 31.72 22.47 16.44
CA ALA A 273 31.66 23.39 17.58
C ALA A 273 31.30 24.88 17.30
N ASP A 274 31.34 25.32 16.03
CA ASP A 274 30.92 26.66 15.59
C ASP A 274 29.84 26.58 14.46
N ALA A 275 29.25 25.40 14.22
CA ALA A 275 28.19 25.17 13.24
C ALA A 275 26.81 25.64 13.75
N ASP A 276 25.81 25.65 12.88
CA ASP A 276 24.41 25.87 13.26
C ASP A 276 23.81 24.56 13.83
N ASP A 277 22.54 24.61 14.25
CA ASP A 277 21.77 23.56 14.93
C ASP A 277 20.49 23.41 14.10
N SER A 278 20.63 22.77 12.93
CA SER A 278 19.70 22.77 11.79
C SER A 278 18.84 21.51 11.64
N PHE A 279 19.17 20.44 12.37
CA PHE A 279 18.51 19.13 12.36
C PHE A 279 17.99 18.75 13.76
N THR A 280 17.53 19.75 14.54
CA THR A 280 17.14 19.63 15.96
C THR A 280 15.88 18.83 16.28
N ASP A 281 14.99 18.66 15.32
CA ASP A 281 13.56 18.46 15.61
C ASP A 281 13.10 16.99 15.53
N LEU A 282 14.04 16.05 15.42
CA LEU A 282 13.80 14.62 15.22
C LEU A 282 14.44 13.79 16.35
N ASP A 283 13.67 13.59 17.44
CA ASP A 283 14.02 12.77 18.63
C ASP A 283 13.87 11.24 18.34
N THR A 284 14.38 10.75 17.21
CA THR A 284 14.31 9.34 16.77
C THR A 284 15.35 8.46 17.47
N CYS A 285 16.60 8.91 17.54
CA CYS A 285 17.65 8.40 18.41
C CYS A 285 18.59 9.53 18.87
N GLY A 286 19.28 9.29 20.00
CA GLY A 286 19.98 10.31 20.78
C GLY A 286 19.06 11.26 21.55
N THR A 287 19.63 12.27 22.21
CA THR A 287 18.89 13.37 22.85
C THR A 287 19.16 14.71 22.15
N ALA A 288 18.98 14.66 20.84
CA ALA A 288 19.44 15.53 19.74
C ALA A 288 19.59 17.05 19.96
N GLY A 289 20.38 17.63 19.06
CA GLY A 289 20.53 19.07 18.85
C GLY A 289 21.66 19.68 19.66
N GLY A 290 22.85 19.08 19.50
CA GLY A 290 24.09 19.83 19.46
C GLY A 290 24.28 20.51 18.09
N PRO A 291 25.35 21.28 17.89
CA PRO A 291 25.67 21.78 16.56
C PRO A 291 25.89 20.65 15.56
N ASP A 292 25.34 20.78 14.35
CA ASP A 292 25.32 19.74 13.31
C ASP A 292 26.04 20.17 12.03
N VAL A 293 26.39 19.17 11.19
CA VAL A 293 26.89 19.38 9.82
C VAL A 293 26.31 18.35 8.86
N GLY A 294 25.88 18.79 7.67
CA GLY A 294 25.26 17.94 6.65
C GLY A 294 26.12 17.72 5.40
N PHE A 295 26.10 16.51 4.83
CA PHE A 295 26.83 16.13 3.62
C PHE A 295 25.97 15.41 2.60
N VAL A 296 25.92 15.92 1.36
CA VAL A 296 25.34 15.16 0.23
C VAL A 296 26.36 14.16 -0.29
N TRP A 297 26.09 12.88 -0.02
CA TRP A 297 26.75 11.72 -0.64
C TRP A 297 25.99 11.26 -1.89
N GLU A 298 26.68 10.54 -2.77
CA GLU A 298 26.13 10.00 -4.01
C GLU A 298 26.56 8.54 -4.11
N ALA A 299 25.61 7.61 -4.20
CA ALA A 299 25.90 6.18 -4.20
C ALA A 299 26.66 5.79 -5.49
N PRO A 300 27.93 5.33 -5.41
CA PRO A 300 28.78 5.14 -6.58
C PRO A 300 28.44 3.89 -7.42
N ALA A 301 27.72 2.95 -6.82
CA ALA A 301 27.20 1.73 -7.41
C ALA A 301 26.09 1.16 -6.51
N ASP A 302 25.26 0.26 -7.05
CA ASP A 302 24.31 -0.53 -6.25
C ASP A 302 25.08 -1.33 -5.19
N GLY A 303 24.73 -1.16 -3.91
CA GLY A 303 25.40 -1.83 -2.80
C GLY A 303 24.89 -1.42 -1.43
N CYS A 304 25.30 -2.18 -0.42
CA CYS A 304 25.21 -1.78 0.98
C CYS A 304 26.52 -1.13 1.44
N TYR A 305 26.41 -0.07 2.25
CA TYR A 305 27.53 0.73 2.74
C TYR A 305 27.41 0.93 4.25
N VAL A 306 28.53 0.86 4.95
CA VAL A 306 28.65 1.33 6.34
C VAL A 306 29.13 2.77 6.31
N VAL A 307 28.42 3.65 7.01
CA VAL A 307 28.82 5.03 7.29
C VAL A 307 29.03 5.14 8.80
N ASP A 308 30.18 5.66 9.22
CA ASP A 308 30.54 5.75 10.64
C ASP A 308 31.20 7.09 10.96
N THR A 309 31.20 7.45 12.25
CA THR A 309 31.92 8.62 12.77
C THR A 309 33.23 8.26 13.50
N ASP A 310 33.74 7.03 13.32
CA ASP A 310 34.83 6.45 14.12
C ASP A 310 36.08 7.36 14.17
N GLY A 311 36.49 7.66 15.40
CA GLY A 311 37.61 8.52 15.73
C GLY A 311 37.25 10.00 15.75
N SER A 312 36.00 10.38 16.00
CA SER A 312 35.65 11.74 16.40
C SER A 312 36.15 12.00 17.85
N ASP A 313 36.07 13.23 18.35
CA ASP A 313 36.53 13.57 19.72
C ASP A 313 35.41 13.99 20.70
N PHE A 314 34.16 13.74 20.31
CA PHE A 314 32.93 14.00 21.06
C PHE A 314 31.89 12.92 20.79
N ASP A 315 30.87 12.91 21.64
CA ASP A 315 29.68 12.03 21.64
C ASP A 315 28.79 12.37 20.43
N THR A 316 28.77 11.55 19.37
CA THR A 316 28.13 11.86 18.08
C THR A 316 26.75 11.25 17.93
N VAL A 317 25.91 11.85 17.07
CA VAL A 317 24.79 11.14 16.43
C VAL A 317 24.98 11.23 14.93
N LEU A 318 24.89 10.09 14.25
CA LEU A 318 24.84 10.02 12.79
C LEU A 318 23.39 9.84 12.34
N ARG A 319 22.96 10.61 11.34
CA ARG A 319 21.64 10.49 10.71
C ARG A 319 21.72 10.46 9.20
N VAL A 320 20.75 9.82 8.57
CA VAL A 320 20.63 9.72 7.11
C VAL A 320 19.23 10.13 6.68
N TYR A 321 19.15 11.08 5.76
CA TYR A 321 17.91 11.56 5.15
C TYR A 321 17.89 11.31 3.65
N GLU A 322 16.72 10.96 3.12
CA GLU A 322 16.43 10.93 1.68
C GLU A 322 16.07 12.33 1.15
N SER A 323 15.46 13.18 1.97
CA SER A 323 15.02 14.53 1.62
C SER A 323 15.55 15.60 2.58
N CYS A 324 15.23 16.88 2.32
CA CYS A 324 15.76 18.00 3.09
C CYS A 324 15.01 18.24 4.41
N ARG A 325 15.49 17.63 5.51
CA ARG A 325 14.95 17.70 6.90
C ARG A 325 13.65 16.93 7.16
N THR A 326 13.07 16.31 6.15
CA THR A 326 12.04 15.28 6.27
C THR A 326 12.66 13.91 5.99
N ASP A 327 11.93 12.84 6.27
CA ASP A 327 12.29 11.47 5.86
C ASP A 327 13.68 11.00 6.34
N GLU A 328 13.80 10.92 7.66
CA GLU A 328 14.93 10.23 8.28
C GLU A 328 14.79 8.72 8.05
N VAL A 329 15.78 8.14 7.37
CA VAL A 329 15.81 6.73 6.99
C VAL A 329 16.43 5.88 8.10
N ALA A 330 17.50 6.40 8.71
CA ALA A 330 18.26 5.72 9.74
C ALA A 330 19.01 6.72 10.63
N CYS A 331 19.19 6.37 11.89
CA CYS A 331 20.02 7.13 12.82
C CYS A 331 20.69 6.20 13.86
N ASP A 332 21.87 6.59 14.35
CA ASP A 332 22.58 5.91 15.43
C ASP A 332 23.35 6.90 16.32
N ASP A 333 23.52 6.55 17.59
CA ASP A 333 24.10 7.36 18.68
C ASP A 333 25.45 6.72 19.10
N ASP A 334 25.40 5.54 19.75
CA ASP A 334 26.53 4.87 20.42
C ASP A 334 27.07 3.61 19.68
N GLY A 335 26.64 3.32 18.45
CA GLY A 335 26.98 2.06 17.76
C GLY A 335 28.41 1.93 17.23
N GLY A 336 29.20 3.02 17.26
CA GLY A 336 30.58 3.06 16.81
C GLY A 336 31.57 2.33 17.73
N SER A 337 32.83 2.25 17.29
CA SER A 337 33.83 1.32 17.85
C SER A 337 34.30 1.63 19.27
N ASP A 338 34.00 2.82 19.80
CA ASP A 338 34.35 3.23 21.17
C ASP A 338 33.17 3.40 22.13
N GLY A 339 31.92 3.26 21.63
CA GLY A 339 30.68 3.45 22.39
C GLY A 339 30.40 4.93 22.73
N SER A 340 30.68 5.82 21.77
CA SER A 340 30.34 7.25 21.75
C SER A 340 30.49 7.87 20.35
N ASP A 341 31.25 7.25 19.44
CA ASP A 341 31.05 7.38 18.00
C ASP A 341 29.81 6.56 17.54
N SER A 342 29.29 6.82 16.34
CA SER A 342 28.08 6.21 15.76
C SER A 342 28.40 5.41 14.48
N THR A 343 27.56 4.43 14.14
CA THR A 343 27.65 3.65 12.90
C THR A 343 26.29 3.31 12.30
N LEU A 344 26.18 3.38 10.98
CA LEU A 344 24.96 3.07 10.22
C LEU A 344 25.25 2.23 9.00
N THR A 345 24.28 1.40 8.64
CA THR A 345 24.33 0.55 7.44
C THR A 345 23.21 0.98 6.50
N ILE A 346 23.57 1.47 5.30
CA ILE A 346 22.64 2.05 4.31
C ILE A 346 22.72 1.30 2.97
N THR A 347 21.57 1.10 2.32
CA THR A 347 21.53 0.67 0.91
C THR A 347 21.63 1.91 0.02
N GLY A 348 22.39 1.85 -1.07
CA GLY A 348 22.43 2.90 -2.08
C GLY A 348 22.42 2.31 -3.49
N ARG A 349 21.59 2.89 -4.36
CA ARG A 349 21.48 2.58 -5.79
C ARG A 349 22.39 3.51 -6.61
N ALA A 350 22.95 3.04 -7.72
CA ALA A 350 23.93 3.80 -8.48
C ALA A 350 23.41 5.18 -8.95
N GLY A 351 23.94 6.27 -8.38
CA GLY A 351 23.58 7.66 -8.66
C GLY A 351 22.55 8.28 -7.70
N GLU A 352 21.98 7.50 -6.79
CA GLU A 352 21.10 7.95 -5.71
C GLU A 352 21.86 8.88 -4.74
N LEU A 353 21.14 9.81 -4.11
CA LEU A 353 21.71 10.79 -3.19
C LEU A 353 21.20 10.53 -1.78
N ALA A 354 22.07 10.74 -0.78
CA ALA A 354 21.70 10.72 0.62
C ALA A 354 22.33 11.89 1.36
N LEU A 355 21.61 12.44 2.33
CA LEU A 355 22.08 13.50 3.22
C LEU A 355 22.54 12.88 4.54
N LEU A 356 23.86 12.80 4.71
CA LEU A 356 24.51 12.29 5.92
C LEU A 356 24.72 13.46 6.90
N VAL A 357 24.19 13.37 8.11
CA VAL A 357 24.28 14.44 9.13
C VAL A 357 25.05 13.94 10.35
N VAL A 358 26.04 14.71 10.80
CA VAL A 358 26.78 14.49 12.05
C VAL A 358 26.38 15.56 13.06
N ASP A 359 25.71 15.15 14.12
CA ASP A 359 25.25 15.95 15.28
C ASP A 359 25.99 15.48 16.56
N GLY A 360 25.79 16.17 17.69
CA GLY A 360 26.19 15.70 19.01
C GLY A 360 25.01 15.15 19.83
N ALA A 361 25.25 14.07 20.58
CA ALA A 361 24.24 13.36 21.39
C ALA A 361 23.45 14.24 22.38
N THR A 362 24.04 15.37 22.81
CA THR A 362 23.34 16.42 23.56
C THR A 362 23.72 17.83 23.09
N LYS A 363 22.94 18.83 23.52
CA LYS A 363 23.12 20.29 23.30
C LYS A 363 24.44 20.92 23.82
N ARG A 364 25.45 20.11 24.09
CA ARG A 364 26.78 20.49 24.61
C ARG A 364 27.90 19.79 23.86
N ASP A 365 27.60 18.69 23.19
CA ASP A 365 28.57 17.81 22.59
C ASP A 365 28.80 18.30 21.17
N SER A 366 30.08 18.52 20.89
CA SER A 366 30.61 19.09 19.66
C SER A 366 32.13 19.07 19.77
N GLY A 367 32.79 18.86 18.63
CA GLY A 367 34.22 18.59 18.62
C GLY A 367 34.75 18.51 17.19
N ASP A 368 35.94 17.92 17.03
CA ASP A 368 36.47 17.55 15.72
C ASP A 368 35.84 16.19 15.31
N TYR A 369 35.20 16.13 14.13
CA TYR A 369 34.61 14.89 13.59
C TYR A 369 35.48 14.24 12.52
N GLN A 370 35.37 12.92 12.40
CA GLN A 370 35.69 12.16 11.19
C GLN A 370 34.39 11.50 10.71
N LEU A 371 34.11 11.58 9.41
CA LEU A 371 33.00 10.87 8.78
C LEU A 371 33.60 9.91 7.74
N ASN A 372 33.37 8.62 7.89
CA ASN A 372 33.91 7.56 7.05
C ASN A 372 32.80 6.84 6.28
N ILE A 373 33.17 6.16 5.21
CA ILE A 373 32.31 5.18 4.52
C ILE A 373 33.12 3.95 4.11
N ALA A 374 32.48 2.79 4.07
CA ALA A 374 33.01 1.59 3.45
C ALA A 374 31.88 0.77 2.81
N PRO A 375 32.15 -0.09 1.82
CA PRO A 375 31.19 -1.12 1.42
C PRO A 375 30.95 -2.06 2.60
N TYR A 376 29.69 -2.42 2.86
CA TYR A 376 29.35 -3.40 3.88
C TYR A 376 29.97 -4.75 3.50
N VAL A 377 30.73 -5.35 4.42
CA VAL A 377 31.32 -6.67 4.24
C VAL A 377 30.52 -7.64 5.08
N PHE A 378 29.64 -8.40 4.43
CA PHE A 378 28.91 -9.52 5.03
C PHE A 378 29.87 -10.43 5.81
N PRO A 379 29.78 -10.49 7.16
CA PRO A 379 30.60 -11.38 7.95
C PRO A 379 30.16 -12.84 7.74
N TYR A 380 31.14 -13.74 7.68
CA TYR A 380 30.94 -15.19 7.65
C TYR A 380 32.22 -15.90 8.10
N ASP A 381 32.06 -17.03 8.79
CA ASP A 381 33.16 -17.85 9.29
C ASP A 381 33.67 -18.82 8.22
N LEU A 382 32.76 -19.37 7.42
CA LEU A 382 33.09 -20.40 6.44
C LEU A 382 32.28 -20.30 5.14
N ASP A 383 32.97 -20.15 4.01
CA ASP A 383 32.40 -20.39 2.68
C ASP A 383 32.33 -21.91 2.40
N ILE A 384 31.12 -22.44 2.39
CA ILE A 384 30.81 -23.85 2.05
C ILE A 384 30.43 -24.02 0.57
N GLY A 385 30.41 -22.95 -0.22
CA GLY A 385 30.09 -22.96 -1.64
C GLY A 385 28.68 -23.48 -1.93
N SER A 386 28.56 -24.45 -2.84
CA SER A 386 27.29 -25.07 -3.24
C SER A 386 27.16 -26.52 -2.79
N VAL A 387 27.58 -26.84 -1.57
CA VAL A 387 27.44 -28.20 -1.02
C VAL A 387 25.98 -28.50 -0.67
N THR A 388 25.54 -29.72 -0.93
CA THR A 388 24.14 -30.18 -0.75
C THR A 388 24.10 -31.63 -0.28
N GLY A 389 23.03 -32.00 0.41
CA GLY A 389 22.74 -33.33 0.94
C GLY A 389 22.86 -33.36 2.47
N THR A 390 22.86 -34.58 3.01
CA THR A 390 23.02 -34.81 4.46
C THR A 390 24.43 -34.53 4.94
N ALA A 391 24.53 -33.83 6.08
CA ALA A 391 25.77 -33.26 6.62
C ALA A 391 26.52 -32.44 5.55
N ALA A 392 25.80 -31.49 4.93
CA ALA A 392 26.38 -30.52 4.01
C ALA A 392 27.43 -29.65 4.71
N ALA A 393 27.16 -29.29 5.97
CA ALA A 393 28.13 -28.74 6.90
C ALA A 393 27.91 -29.34 8.31
N VAL A 394 28.95 -29.26 9.15
CA VAL A 394 28.94 -29.59 10.58
C VAL A 394 29.88 -28.64 11.30
N GLY A 395 29.53 -28.28 12.53
CA GLY A 395 30.33 -27.42 13.40
C GLY A 395 29.98 -27.63 14.86
N ASP A 396 30.47 -26.74 15.71
CA ASP A 396 30.37 -26.81 17.16
C ASP A 396 30.39 -25.39 17.71
N LEU A 397 29.35 -24.98 18.45
CA LEU A 397 29.28 -23.65 19.06
C LEU A 397 30.15 -23.53 20.33
N ASP A 398 30.68 -24.64 20.88
CA ASP A 398 31.54 -24.61 22.08
C ASP A 398 32.86 -23.84 21.82
N GLY A 399 32.91 -22.59 22.28
CA GLY A 399 34.15 -21.80 22.33
C GLY A 399 34.46 -20.97 21.08
N LEU A 400 33.44 -20.67 20.27
CA LEU A 400 33.42 -19.44 19.47
C LEU A 400 33.36 -18.22 20.42
N GLU A 401 33.94 -17.07 20.05
CA GLU A 401 33.93 -15.85 20.88
C GLU A 401 32.97 -14.80 20.31
N ASP A 402 31.75 -14.75 20.87
CA ASP A 402 30.75 -13.66 20.81
C ASP A 402 30.19 -13.30 19.42
N LEU A 403 28.99 -12.72 19.41
CA LEU A 403 28.16 -12.50 18.21
C LEU A 403 28.89 -11.71 17.13
N THR A 404 29.01 -12.31 15.94
CA THR A 404 29.59 -11.64 14.76
C THR A 404 28.55 -10.82 13.97
N TRP A 405 27.27 -10.96 14.32
CA TRP A 405 26.13 -10.40 13.60
C TRP A 405 25.19 -9.57 14.49
N ASP A 406 25.02 -8.29 14.14
CA ASP A 406 24.08 -7.34 14.75
C ASP A 406 23.39 -6.57 13.60
N PRO A 407 22.05 -6.50 13.50
CA PRO A 407 21.04 -7.03 14.42
C PRO A 407 20.84 -8.56 14.35
N LEU A 408 20.57 -9.17 15.50
CA LEU A 408 20.16 -10.56 15.63
C LEU A 408 18.96 -10.90 14.72
N PRO A 409 18.87 -12.13 14.19
CA PRO A 409 17.71 -12.59 13.42
C PRO A 409 16.37 -12.45 14.15
N SER A 410 15.26 -12.34 13.42
CA SER A 410 13.94 -11.99 13.99
C SER A 410 13.38 -13.02 14.98
N CYS A 411 13.80 -14.29 14.86
CA CYS A 411 13.46 -15.39 15.76
C CYS A 411 14.53 -15.64 16.84
N ALA A 412 15.67 -14.94 16.81
CA ALA A 412 16.75 -15.08 17.77
C ALA A 412 16.49 -14.21 19.03
N ALA A 413 16.05 -14.84 20.12
CA ALA A 413 15.66 -14.12 21.34
C ALA A 413 16.84 -13.75 22.26
N TYR A 414 17.75 -14.68 22.53
CA TYR A 414 18.89 -14.52 23.45
C TYR A 414 20.06 -15.44 23.07
N THR A 415 20.81 -15.05 22.05
CA THR A 415 21.89 -15.87 21.51
C THR A 415 23.22 -15.31 22.01
N GLU A 416 24.14 -16.18 22.44
CA GLU A 416 25.45 -15.78 22.97
C GLU A 416 26.61 -16.23 22.05
N HIS A 417 26.31 -17.06 21.05
CA HIS A 417 27.25 -17.65 20.11
C HIS A 417 26.56 -17.83 18.74
N ASP A 418 27.27 -17.53 17.65
CA ASP A 418 26.84 -17.82 16.27
C ASP A 418 27.95 -18.50 15.45
N ASP A 419 27.57 -19.19 14.37
CA ASP A 419 28.44 -19.72 13.31
C ASP A 419 27.78 -19.42 11.96
N ILE A 420 28.46 -18.65 11.11
CA ILE A 420 27.86 -18.07 9.91
C ILE A 420 28.49 -18.66 8.64
N LEU A 421 27.69 -19.38 7.86
CA LEU A 421 28.15 -20.06 6.65
C LEU A 421 27.72 -19.30 5.40
N LEU A 422 28.67 -18.97 4.52
CA LEU A 422 28.35 -18.49 3.18
C LEU A 422 28.05 -19.68 2.24
N TRP A 423 26.84 -19.70 1.67
CA TRP A 423 26.39 -20.71 0.72
C TRP A 423 25.91 -20.07 -0.59
N THR A 424 25.99 -20.81 -1.70
CA THR A 424 25.64 -20.34 -3.04
C THR A 424 24.75 -21.35 -3.75
N ALA A 425 23.55 -20.92 -4.15
CA ALA A 425 22.54 -21.76 -4.77
C ALA A 425 23.01 -22.37 -6.11
N PRO A 426 23.15 -23.71 -6.25
CA PRO A 426 23.61 -24.33 -7.48
C PRO A 426 22.57 -24.32 -8.61
N SER A 427 21.28 -24.09 -8.29
CA SER A 427 20.18 -24.00 -9.24
C SER A 427 18.99 -23.24 -8.64
N THR A 428 18.19 -22.60 -9.49
CA THR A 428 16.92 -21.97 -9.09
C THR A 428 15.96 -23.03 -8.55
N GLY A 429 15.30 -22.73 -7.43
CA GLY A 429 14.30 -23.60 -6.82
C GLY A 429 14.07 -23.29 -5.34
N THR A 430 13.19 -24.08 -4.73
CA THR A 430 12.89 -24.04 -3.29
C THR A 430 13.94 -24.86 -2.54
N TRP A 431 14.68 -24.22 -1.64
CA TRP A 431 15.79 -24.80 -0.88
C TRP A 431 15.47 -24.86 0.61
N THR A 432 15.64 -26.03 1.20
CA THR A 432 15.48 -26.28 2.64
C THR A 432 16.84 -26.47 3.31
N PHE A 433 17.02 -25.75 4.41
CA PHE A 433 18.14 -25.80 5.34
C PHE A 433 17.59 -26.39 6.65
N ASP A 434 18.22 -27.46 7.16
CA ASP A 434 17.66 -28.32 8.19
C ASP A 434 18.73 -28.68 9.23
N LEU A 435 18.49 -28.35 10.49
CA LEU A 435 19.37 -28.62 11.64
C LEU A 435 18.91 -29.82 12.49
N GLY A 436 17.95 -30.63 12.01
CA GLY A 436 17.24 -31.68 12.75
C GLY A 436 18.07 -32.84 13.34
N GLU A 437 19.37 -32.91 13.06
CA GLU A 437 20.30 -33.88 13.65
C GLU A 437 21.30 -33.22 14.65
N SER A 438 21.07 -31.96 15.05
CA SER A 438 21.88 -31.21 16.02
C SER A 438 21.57 -31.58 17.48
N GLU A 439 22.52 -31.34 18.41
CA GLU A 439 22.40 -31.82 19.81
C GLU A 439 21.74 -30.84 20.80
N PHE A 440 21.29 -29.65 20.37
CA PHE A 440 20.79 -28.55 21.21
C PHE A 440 19.59 -27.79 20.60
N ASP A 441 19.03 -26.84 21.34
CA ASP A 441 17.96 -25.91 20.94
C ASP A 441 18.52 -24.83 19.98
N THR A 442 18.34 -25.03 18.68
CA THR A 442 18.98 -24.23 17.62
C THR A 442 18.15 -23.00 17.24
N VAL A 443 18.79 -22.04 16.59
CA VAL A 443 18.12 -21.00 15.81
C VAL A 443 18.78 -20.94 14.44
N LEU A 444 17.97 -20.88 13.39
CA LEU A 444 18.41 -20.86 11.99
C LEU A 444 17.81 -19.66 11.27
N ALA A 445 18.66 -18.84 10.65
CA ALA A 445 18.23 -17.78 9.76
C ALA A 445 18.96 -17.85 8.41
N ILE A 446 18.23 -17.52 7.34
CA ILE A 446 18.75 -17.45 5.98
C ILE A 446 18.71 -16.00 5.53
N ILE A 447 19.88 -15.43 5.25
CA ILE A 447 20.05 -13.98 5.00
C ILE A 447 20.59 -13.79 3.58
N ALA A 448 19.97 -12.94 2.78
CA ALA A 448 20.40 -12.66 1.42
C ALA A 448 21.74 -11.91 1.39
N VAL A 449 22.63 -12.33 0.49
CA VAL A 449 23.86 -11.59 0.15
C VAL A 449 23.70 -11.01 -1.24
N GLY A 450 23.82 -9.69 -1.38
CA GLY A 450 23.55 -9.01 -2.64
C GLY A 450 24.01 -7.56 -2.69
N ASP A 451 23.33 -6.79 -3.55
CA ASP A 451 23.49 -5.34 -3.78
C ASP A 451 22.66 -4.48 -2.81
N ARG A 452 21.92 -5.10 -1.88
CA ARG A 452 21.24 -4.44 -0.78
C ARG A 452 21.89 -4.80 0.55
N CYS A 453 21.50 -4.09 1.60
CA CYS A 453 21.83 -4.48 2.97
C CYS A 453 21.16 -5.80 3.37
N PRO A 454 21.66 -6.48 4.42
CA PRO A 454 21.23 -7.83 4.74
C PRO A 454 19.72 -7.97 4.92
N GLU A 455 19.11 -8.89 4.16
CA GLU A 455 17.67 -9.14 4.14
C GLU A 455 17.41 -10.56 4.65
N GLU A 456 16.66 -10.70 5.75
CA GLU A 456 16.28 -12.01 6.29
C GLU A 456 15.19 -12.64 5.41
N LEU A 457 15.51 -13.75 4.75
CA LEU A 457 14.60 -14.49 3.86
C LEU A 457 13.75 -15.50 4.63
N ALA A 458 14.27 -16.05 5.72
CA ALA A 458 13.57 -16.95 6.63
C ALA A 458 14.28 -17.02 7.99
N CYS A 459 13.52 -17.23 9.06
CA CYS A 459 14.03 -17.50 10.41
C CYS A 459 13.17 -18.57 11.07
N ASN A 460 13.79 -19.50 11.80
CA ASN A 460 13.10 -20.49 12.62
C ASN A 460 13.92 -20.81 13.88
N ASP A 461 13.26 -20.85 15.04
CA ASP A 461 13.76 -21.39 16.30
C ASP A 461 13.33 -22.86 16.46
N ASP A 462 12.02 -23.12 16.58
CA ASP A 462 11.44 -24.48 16.72
C ASP A 462 10.86 -25.03 15.39
N GLU A 463 11.26 -26.21 14.90
CA GLU A 463 10.55 -26.91 13.81
C GLU A 463 9.12 -27.31 14.21
N ASP A 464 8.96 -27.96 15.37
CA ASP A 464 7.66 -28.31 15.93
C ASP A 464 7.70 -28.31 17.46
N ARG A 465 7.47 -27.12 18.00
CA ARG A 465 7.35 -26.86 19.43
C ARG A 465 6.28 -27.70 20.14
N ASP A 466 5.18 -28.01 19.46
CA ASP A 466 4.08 -28.81 20.03
C ASP A 466 4.44 -30.32 20.07
N ALA A 467 5.38 -30.77 19.23
CA ALA A 467 5.96 -32.11 19.25
C ALA A 467 7.24 -32.25 20.10
N GLU A 468 7.68 -31.17 20.78
CA GLU A 468 8.96 -31.10 21.51
C GLU A 468 10.20 -31.26 20.60
N ILE A 469 10.15 -30.71 19.37
CA ILE A 469 11.27 -30.62 18.43
C ILE A 469 11.82 -29.18 18.41
N TYR A 470 12.96 -28.99 19.06
CA TYR A 470 13.66 -27.71 19.26
C TYR A 470 14.84 -27.49 18.29
N THR A 471 14.90 -28.29 17.24
CA THR A 471 15.83 -28.09 16.12
C THR A 471 15.13 -27.31 15.02
N SER A 472 15.87 -26.49 14.28
CA SER A 472 15.30 -25.52 13.35
C SER A 472 15.34 -25.98 11.90
N ILE A 473 14.36 -25.53 11.11
CA ILE A 473 14.27 -25.76 9.66
C ILE A 473 13.77 -24.50 8.94
N ALA A 474 14.46 -24.11 7.87
CA ALA A 474 14.12 -22.94 7.07
C ALA A 474 14.01 -23.32 5.59
N THR A 475 13.01 -22.80 4.89
CA THR A 475 12.81 -23.05 3.45
C THR A 475 12.59 -21.74 2.71
N VAL A 476 13.36 -21.52 1.63
CA VAL A 476 13.40 -20.27 0.86
C VAL A 476 13.43 -20.55 -0.65
N GLU A 477 12.88 -19.66 -1.47
CA GLU A 477 13.10 -19.68 -2.91
C GLU A 477 14.37 -18.90 -3.26
N LEU A 478 15.26 -19.51 -4.05
CA LEU A 478 16.54 -18.89 -4.45
C LEU A 478 16.80 -19.07 -5.95
N GLU A 479 17.50 -18.12 -6.56
CA GLU A 479 17.96 -18.19 -7.95
C GLU A 479 19.32 -18.87 -8.11
N ALA A 480 19.58 -19.46 -9.29
CA ALA A 480 20.86 -20.09 -9.60
C ALA A 480 22.04 -19.09 -9.53
N GLY A 481 22.91 -19.27 -8.54
CA GLY A 481 24.07 -18.41 -8.27
C GLY A 481 23.83 -17.35 -7.20
N GLN A 482 22.61 -17.22 -6.67
CA GLN A 482 22.31 -16.37 -5.51
C GLN A 482 23.11 -16.86 -4.30
N GLN A 483 23.65 -15.92 -3.53
CA GLN A 483 24.38 -16.19 -2.31
C GLN A 483 23.51 -15.87 -1.09
N VAL A 484 23.63 -16.69 -0.05
CA VAL A 484 23.00 -16.46 1.25
C VAL A 484 24.00 -16.77 2.35
N LEU A 485 23.82 -16.11 3.49
CA LEU A 485 24.38 -16.56 4.75
C LEU A 485 23.37 -17.51 5.41
N VAL A 486 23.88 -18.63 5.91
CA VAL A 486 23.17 -19.52 6.83
C VAL A 486 23.70 -19.18 8.21
N TRP A 487 22.93 -18.41 8.97
CA TRP A 487 23.25 -18.05 10.34
C TRP A 487 22.73 -19.15 11.26
N ILE A 488 23.62 -19.71 12.07
CA ILE A 488 23.32 -20.79 13.02
C ILE A 488 23.65 -20.28 14.42
N GLY A 489 22.68 -20.29 15.32
CA GLY A 489 22.85 -19.93 16.72
C GLY A 489 22.07 -20.86 17.66
N ASN A 490 21.98 -20.46 18.92
CA ASN A 490 21.26 -21.19 19.96
C ASN A 490 20.17 -20.32 20.60
N PHE A 491 19.04 -20.90 21.04
CA PHE A 491 17.92 -20.07 21.51
C PHE A 491 18.16 -19.42 22.88
N TRP A 492 18.87 -20.10 23.82
CA TRP A 492 19.23 -19.57 25.16
C TRP A 492 20.55 -20.12 25.74
N GLY A 493 21.49 -19.22 26.06
CA GLY A 493 22.51 -19.42 27.11
C GLY A 493 23.53 -20.56 26.89
N GLU A 494 23.93 -21.27 27.95
CA GLU A 494 24.96 -22.35 27.91
C GLU A 494 24.51 -23.64 27.15
N GLU A 495 23.40 -23.63 26.40
CA GLU A 495 23.01 -24.75 25.53
C GLU A 495 23.76 -24.65 24.19
N LEU A 496 24.98 -25.20 24.20
CA LEU A 496 25.93 -25.29 23.09
C LEU A 496 26.22 -26.76 22.76
N GLY A 497 26.67 -27.03 21.53
CA GLY A 497 27.21 -28.33 21.13
C GLY A 497 27.41 -28.48 19.62
N ASP A 498 27.60 -29.74 19.20
CA ASP A 498 27.74 -30.13 17.79
C ASP A 498 26.42 -29.84 17.03
N TRP A 499 26.53 -29.16 15.88
CA TRP A 499 25.43 -28.96 14.93
C TRP A 499 25.69 -29.67 13.60
N GLN A 500 24.63 -30.11 12.92
CA GLN A 500 24.68 -30.67 11.57
C GLN A 500 23.65 -29.99 10.67
N LEU A 501 24.13 -29.43 9.56
CA LEU A 501 23.29 -28.79 8.55
C LEU A 501 23.10 -29.72 7.34
N ASP A 502 21.84 -30.07 7.09
CA ASP A 502 21.37 -30.74 5.87
C ASP A 502 20.81 -29.67 4.90
N ILE A 503 21.25 -29.70 3.62
CA ILE A 503 20.79 -28.73 2.59
C ILE A 503 20.20 -29.50 1.40
N ARG A 504 18.93 -29.24 1.05
CA ARG A 504 18.21 -29.95 -0.02
C ARG A 504 17.36 -29.00 -0.87
N VAL A 505 17.11 -29.40 -2.11
CA VAL A 505 16.14 -28.78 -3.02
C VAL A 505 14.93 -29.71 -3.15
N GLU A 506 13.73 -29.15 -3.26
CA GLU A 506 12.47 -29.90 -3.43
C GLU A 506 12.20 -30.35 -4.88
#